data_AF-A0A950FXR8-F1
#
_entry.id   AF-A0A950FXR8-F1
#
_cell.length_a   1.000
_cell.length_b   1.000
_cell.length_c   1.000
_cell.angle_alpha   90.00
_cell.angle_beta   90.00
_cell.angle_gamma   90.00
#
_symmetry.space_group_name_H-M   'P 1'
#
loop_
_entity.id
_entity.type
_entity.pdbx_description
1 polymer ?
#
loop_
_entity_poly.entity_id
_entity_poly.type
_entity_poly.pdbx_seq_one_letter_code
_entity_poly.pdbx_strand_id
1 'polypeptide(L)'
;MISSKIGYFRLIAELIGATVQTLVRPSAVAFENMFVQIGLIGIGAIPAATLIALTGGFVLALVLETQLSQIGKVEIVPSLLWIILTEQVVPVGVALIFAGRSVSAVTA
;
A
#
# COMPACT_ATOMS: atom_id res chain seq x y z
N MET A 1 30.90 15.50 5.69
CA MET A 1 29.68 14.77 6.15
C MET A 1 28.57 15.68 6.71
N ILE A 2 28.86 16.89 7.21
CA ILE A 2 27.86 17.88 7.69
C ILE A 2 27.08 18.60 6.57
N SER A 3 27.67 18.78 5.38
CA SER A 3 27.02 19.49 4.26
C SER A 3 25.79 18.77 3.67
N SER A 4 25.75 17.43 3.74
CA SER A 4 24.64 16.64 3.16
C SER A 4 23.35 16.73 4.00
N LYS A 5 23.45 16.81 5.34
CA LYS A 5 22.27 16.95 6.22
C LYS A 5 21.51 18.27 6.00
N ILE A 6 22.23 19.34 5.66
CA ILE A 6 21.65 20.66 5.37
C ILE A 6 20.89 20.64 4.03
N GLY A 7 21.36 19.85 3.05
CA GLY A 7 20.67 19.64 1.78
C GLY A 7 19.34 18.88 1.93
N TYR A 8 19.33 17.79 2.71
CA TYR A 8 18.11 17.01 2.96
C TYR A 8 17.03 17.83 3.68
N PHE A 9 17.43 18.62 4.68
CA PHE A 9 16.48 19.46 5.41
C PHE A 9 15.82 20.51 4.51
N ARG A 10 16.58 21.08 3.57
CA ARG A 10 16.08 22.05 2.59
C ARG A 10 15.12 21.40 1.60
N LEU A 11 15.43 20.22 1.07
CA LEU A 11 14.55 19.48 0.16
C LEU A 11 13.22 19.11 0.80
N ILE A 12 13.24 18.64 2.05
CA ILE A 12 12.01 18.32 2.79
C ILE A 12 11.17 19.59 3.02
N ALA A 13 11.82 20.70 3.42
CA ALA A 13 11.12 21.97 3.62
C ALA A 13 10.50 22.52 2.31
N GLU A 14 11.20 22.36 1.19
CA GLU A 14 10.74 22.79 -0.12
C GLU A 14 9.58 21.93 -0.65
N LEU A 15 9.63 20.60 -0.46
CA LEU A 15 8.52 19.70 -0.78
C LEU A 15 7.27 20.02 0.04
N ILE A 16 7.42 20.25 1.35
CA ILE A 16 6.31 20.59 2.23
C ILE A 16 5.71 21.94 1.81
N GLY A 17 6.54 22.94 1.53
CA GLY A 17 6.10 24.26 1.07
C GLY A 17 5.33 24.20 -0.25
N ALA A 18 5.84 23.47 -1.24
CA ALA A 18 5.18 23.26 -2.53
C ALA A 18 3.84 22.51 -2.37
N THR A 19 3.78 21.50 -1.49
CA THR A 19 2.57 20.72 -1.22
C THR A 19 1.47 21.57 -0.59
N VAL A 20 1.83 22.40 0.41
CA VAL A 20 0.89 23.29 1.10
C VAL A 20 0.35 24.36 0.15
N GLN A 21 1.19 24.93 -0.71
CA GLN A 21 0.76 25.96 -1.66
C GLN A 21 -0.22 25.40 -2.70
N THR A 22 0.01 24.19 -3.19
CA THR A 22 -0.91 23.47 -4.09
C THR A 22 -2.24 23.14 -3.42
N LEU A 23 -2.23 22.80 -2.13
CA LEU A 23 -3.45 22.45 -1.40
C LEU A 23 -4.35 23.67 -1.11
N VAL A 24 -3.77 24.86 -0.91
CA VAL A 24 -4.50 26.09 -0.54
C VAL A 24 -5.18 26.78 -1.73
N ARG A 25 -4.75 26.50 -2.97
CA ARG A 25 -5.41 27.02 -4.20
C ARG A 25 -5.84 25.88 -5.14
N PRO A 26 -6.85 25.07 -4.77
CA PRO A 26 -7.41 24.10 -5.69
C PRO A 26 -8.25 24.83 -6.75
N SER A 27 -7.83 24.77 -8.02
CA SER A 27 -8.68 25.20 -9.14
C SER A 27 -9.80 24.17 -9.35
N ALA A 28 -11.00 24.60 -9.75
CA ALA A 28 -12.15 23.70 -9.92
C ALA A 28 -11.91 22.54 -10.95
N VAL A 29 -10.93 22.71 -11.84
CA VAL A 29 -10.43 21.69 -12.78
C VAL A 29 -9.77 20.51 -12.06
N ALA A 30 -9.37 20.66 -10.79
CA ALA A 30 -8.72 19.61 -10.00
C ALA A 30 -9.66 18.45 -9.62
N PHE A 31 -10.97 18.68 -9.49
CA PHE A 31 -11.90 17.62 -9.07
C PHE A 31 -12.11 16.57 -10.15
N GLU A 32 -12.29 16.97 -11.41
CA GLU A 32 -12.43 16.03 -12.53
C GLU A 32 -11.16 15.18 -12.71
N ASN A 33 -10.00 15.83 -12.63
CA ASN A 33 -8.70 15.16 -12.68
C ASN A 33 -8.48 14.21 -11.49
N MET A 34 -9.00 14.53 -10.31
CA MET A 34 -8.92 13.67 -9.12
C MET A 34 -9.71 12.36 -9.32
N PHE A 35 -10.92 12.42 -9.88
CA PHE A 35 -11.70 11.21 -10.17
C PHE A 35 -11.04 10.33 -11.22
N VAL A 36 -10.46 10.94 -12.25
CA VAL A 36 -9.71 10.21 -13.29
C VAL A 36 -8.46 9.54 -12.70
N GLN A 37 -7.72 10.21 -11.82
CA GLN A 37 -6.57 9.63 -11.12
C GLN A 37 -6.97 8.49 -10.17
N ILE A 38 -8.06 8.64 -9.42
CA ILE A 38 -8.59 7.57 -8.56
C ILE A 38 -8.96 6.34 -9.40
N GLY A 39 -9.60 6.55 -10.55
CA GLY A 39 -9.92 5.47 -11.49
C GLY A 39 -8.68 4.79 -12.05
N LEU A 40 -7.70 5.54 -12.54
CA LEU A 40 -6.46 5.01 -13.13
C LEU A 40 -5.61 4.24 -12.10
N ILE A 41 -5.45 4.79 -10.90
CA ILE A 41 -4.65 4.17 -9.83
C ILE A 41 -5.39 2.96 -9.27
N GLY A 42 -6.68 3.09 -8.97
CA GLY A 42 -7.51 2.04 -8.38
C GLY A 42 -7.72 0.87 -9.32
N ILE A 43 -8.29 1.10 -10.51
CA ILE A 43 -8.59 0.03 -11.48
C ILE A 43 -7.29 -0.63 -11.96
N GLY A 44 -6.24 0.16 -12.17
CA GLY A 44 -4.93 -0.35 -12.55
C GLY A 44 -4.25 -1.21 -11.48
N ALA A 45 -4.65 -1.10 -10.21
CA ALA A 45 -4.11 -1.90 -9.11
C ALA A 45 -4.86 -3.23 -8.89
N ILE A 46 -6.09 -3.37 -9.37
CA ILE A 46 -6.94 -4.56 -9.14
C ILE A 46 -6.26 -5.87 -9.59
N PRO A 47 -5.65 -5.97 -10.79
CA PRO A 47 -5.05 -7.23 -11.24
C PRO A 47 -3.89 -7.67 -10.35
N ALA A 48 -3.01 -6.74 -9.99
CA ALA A 48 -1.87 -7.01 -9.13
C ALA A 48 -2.32 -7.36 -7.71
N ALA A 49 -3.26 -6.60 -7.14
CA ALA A 49 -3.80 -6.85 -5.80
C ALA A 49 -4.46 -8.23 -5.70
N THR A 50 -5.20 -8.63 -6.73
CA THR A 50 -5.82 -9.97 -6.80
C THR A 50 -4.78 -11.08 -6.79
N LEU A 51 -3.74 -10.98 -7.63
CA LEU A 51 -2.67 -11.98 -7.69
C LEU A 51 -1.89 -12.08 -6.37
N ILE A 52 -1.62 -10.94 -5.73
CA ILE A 52 -0.92 -10.89 -4.44
C ILE A 52 -1.79 -11.53 -3.35
N ALA A 53 -3.08 -11.19 -3.29
CA ALA A 53 -4.00 -11.74 -2.30
C ALA A 53 -4.20 -13.25 -2.47
N LEU A 54 -4.33 -13.73 -3.71
CA LEU A 54 -4.44 -15.16 -4.02
C LEU A 54 -3.19 -15.92 -3.59
N THR A 55 -2.02 -15.44 -4.03
CA THR A 55 -0.75 -16.12 -3.77
C THR A 55 -0.39 -16.06 -2.29
N GLY A 56 -0.52 -14.88 -1.68
CA GLY A 56 -0.24 -14.67 -0.26
C GLY A 56 -1.18 -15.47 0.64
N GLY A 57 -2.48 -15.49 0.34
CA GLY A 57 -3.46 -16.29 1.08
C GLY A 57 -3.17 -17.79 0.99
N PHE A 58 -2.84 -18.30 -0.19
CA PHE A 58 -2.54 -19.72 -0.39
C PHE A 58 -1.24 -20.13 0.33
N VAL A 59 -0.18 -19.32 0.22
CA VAL A 59 1.09 -19.59 0.91
C VAL A 59 0.90 -19.55 2.42
N LEU A 60 0.16 -18.57 2.96
CA LEU A 60 -0.11 -18.47 4.39
C LEU A 60 -0.92 -19.66 4.91
N ALA A 61 -1.91 -20.13 4.15
CA ALA A 61 -2.69 -21.32 4.51
C ALA A 61 -1.80 -22.56 4.65
N LEU A 62 -0.94 -22.82 3.65
CA LEU A 62 0.00 -23.94 3.68
C LEU A 62 1.01 -23.85 4.83
N VAL A 63 1.53 -22.64 5.07
CA VAL A 63 2.50 -22.38 6.15
C VAL A 63 1.86 -22.55 7.53
N LEU A 64 0.60 -22.14 7.70
CA LEU A 64 -0.13 -22.35 8.96
C LEU A 64 -0.50 -23.81 9.17
N GLU A 65 -0.93 -24.52 8.13
CA GLU A 65 -1.25 -25.95 8.21
C GLU A 65 -0.02 -26.76 8.63
N THR A 66 1.13 -26.52 8.00
CA THR A 66 2.38 -27.22 8.34
C THR A 66 2.85 -26.92 9.76
N GLN A 67 2.78 -25.67 10.22
CA GLN A 67 3.16 -25.30 11.59
C GLN A 67 2.20 -25.85 12.66
N LEU A 68 0.89 -25.75 12.44
CA LEU A 68 -0.10 -26.18 13.44
C LEU A 68 -0.28 -27.71 13.45
N SER A 69 0.00 -28.38 12.33
CA SER A 69 0.06 -29.85 12.27
C SER A 69 1.17 -30.39 13.17
N GLN A 70 2.33 -29.72 13.25
CA GLN A 70 3.42 -30.11 14.17
C GLN A 70 3.04 -29.97 15.65
N ILE A 71 2.06 -29.12 15.97
CA ILE A 71 1.61 -28.84 17.34
C ILE A 71 0.31 -29.61 17.65
N GLY A 72 -0.25 -30.34 16.68
CA GLY A 72 -1.50 -31.11 16.81
C GLY A 72 -2.77 -30.24 16.87
N LYS A 73 -2.71 -28.98 16.43
CA LYS A 73 -3.83 -28.00 16.54
C LYS A 73 -4.33 -27.52 15.17
N VAL A 74 -4.59 -28.44 14.24
CA VAL A 74 -4.99 -28.12 12.86
C VAL A 74 -6.36 -27.43 12.77
N GLU A 75 -7.26 -27.68 13.72
CA GLU A 75 -8.63 -27.10 13.73
C GLU A 75 -8.66 -25.57 13.85
N ILE A 76 -7.60 -24.97 14.38
CA ILE A 76 -7.49 -23.52 14.61
C ILE A 76 -7.00 -22.77 13.35
N VAL A 77 -6.47 -23.49 12.35
CA VAL A 77 -5.86 -22.92 11.14
C VAL A 77 -6.79 -21.92 10.42
N PRO A 78 -8.09 -22.22 10.15
CA PRO A 78 -8.95 -21.30 9.40
C PRO A 78 -9.23 -19.99 10.17
N SER A 79 -9.37 -20.07 11.49
CA SER A 79 -9.63 -18.90 12.33
C SER A 79 -8.42 -17.97 12.40
N LEU A 80 -7.22 -18.53 12.53
CA LEU A 80 -5.99 -17.73 12.53
C LEU A 80 -5.70 -17.14 11.15
N LEU A 81 -5.92 -17.91 10.09
CA LEU A 81 -5.76 -17.41 8.72
C LEU A 81 -6.63 -16.18 8.49
N TRP A 82 -7.90 -16.23 8.92
CA TRP A 82 -8.82 -15.09 8.80
C TRP A 82 -8.30 -13.85 9.54
N ILE A 83 -7.91 -14.00 10.80
CA ILE A 83 -7.40 -12.88 11.62
C ILE A 83 -6.15 -12.28 10.99
N ILE A 84 -5.18 -13.11 10.60
CA ILE A 84 -3.91 -12.65 10.01
C ILE A 84 -4.17 -11.92 8.68
N LEU A 85 -5.05 -12.46 7.84
CA LEU A 85 -5.40 -11.83 6.57
C LEU A 85 -6.05 -10.47 6.79
N THR A 86 -7.09 -10.38 7.63
CA THR A 86 -7.86 -9.16 7.81
C THR A 86 -7.11 -8.08 8.57
N GLU A 87 -6.37 -8.43 9.62
CA GLU A 87 -5.76 -7.43 10.50
C GLU A 87 -4.35 -7.02 10.10
N GLN A 88 -3.60 -7.91 9.41
CA GLN A 88 -2.19 -7.65 9.12
C GLN A 88 -1.94 -7.59 7.61
N VAL A 89 -2.28 -8.64 6.88
CA VAL A 89 -1.84 -8.80 5.49
C VAL A 89 -2.60 -7.87 4.55
N VAL A 90 -3.91 -7.70 4.73
CA VAL A 90 -4.72 -6.81 3.88
C VAL A 90 -4.34 -5.34 4.07
N PRO A 91 -4.28 -4.76 5.29
CA PRO A 91 -3.93 -3.35 5.47
C PRO A 91 -2.51 -3.04 4.98
N VAL A 92 -1.53 -3.89 5.31
CA VAL A 92 -0.13 -3.70 4.90
C VAL A 92 0.03 -3.90 3.39
N GLY A 93 -0.61 -4.93 2.83
CA GLY A 93 -0.59 -5.22 1.40
C GLY A 93 -1.19 -4.09 0.57
N VAL A 94 -2.34 -3.56 0.98
CA VAL A 94 -3.00 -2.42 0.32
C VAL A 94 -2.12 -1.17 0.41
N ALA A 95 -1.52 -0.87 1.57
CA ALA A 95 -0.62 0.27 1.71
C ALA A 95 0.60 0.18 0.78
N LEU A 96 1.18 -1.02 0.64
CA LEU A 96 2.34 -1.25 -0.21
C LEU A 96 2.00 -1.11 -1.70
N ILE A 97 0.88 -1.70 -2.14
CA ILE A 97 0.38 -1.57 -3.51
C ILE A 97 0.06 -0.12 -3.83
N PHE A 98 -0.63 0.57 -2.92
CA PHE A 98 -0.99 1.98 -3.06
C PHE A 98 0.25 2.86 -3.19
N ALA A 99 1.26 2.68 -2.34
CA ALA A 99 2.51 3.42 -2.41
C ALA A 99 3.23 3.18 -3.74
N GLY A 100 3.38 1.93 -4.17
CA GLY A 100 4.05 1.60 -5.43
C GLY A 100 3.35 2.17 -6.66
N ARG A 101 2.02 2.04 -6.73
CA ARG A 101 1.23 2.51 -7.89
C ARG A 101 1.07 4.03 -7.92
N SER A 102 0.88 4.66 -6.77
CA SER A 102 0.74 6.13 -6.69
C SER A 102 2.04 6.83 -7.09
N VAL A 103 3.20 6.31 -6.69
CA VAL A 103 4.49 6.87 -7.10
C VAL A 103 4.67 6.77 -8.60
N SER A 104 4.44 5.60 -9.22
CA SER A 104 4.58 5.43 -10.66
C SER A 104 3.62 6.29 -11.48
N ALA A 105 2.38 6.52 -11.00
CA ALA A 105 1.39 7.34 -11.71
C ALA A 105 1.64 8.85 -11.59
N VAL A 106 2.33 9.30 -10.54
CA VAL A 106 2.66 10.73 -10.34
C VAL A 106 3.95 11.11 -11.05
N THR A 107 4.88 10.16 -11.24
CA THR A 107 6.17 10.42 -11.92
C THR A 107 6.17 10.15 -13.43
N ALA A 108 5.16 9.45 -13.95
CA ALA A 108 5.00 9.14 -15.37
C ALA A 108 4.21 10.25 -16.08
#